data_AF-A0A818PFQ2-F1
#
_entry.id   AF-A0A818PFQ2-F1
#
_cell.length_a   1.000
_cell.length_b   1.000
_cell.length_c   1.000
_cell.angle_alpha   90.00
_cell.angle_beta   90.00
_cell.angle_gamma   90.00
#
_symmetry.space_group_name_H-M   'P 1'
#
loop_
_entity.id
_entity.type
_entity.pdbx_description
1 polymer ?
#
loop_
_entity_poly.entity_id
_entity_poly.type
_entity_poly.pdbx_seq_one_letter_code
_entity_poly.pdbx_strand_id
1 'polypeptide(L)'
;MMVKFGRTNHLTHPLCETLLRQKWISYGFPIYILDLSIYLCFLFLLSYFIITFPSCNHHDPISWNSKTTDLCLKNNFISFKTNATTFQIISIWFIVLYCFLNFIMEIIQLIHDGSEYFSDIENYIQWILYVTTSVFTLPFLFDQSWHYQWVAGSISIFTAYLALLFLLGRFFIYGIYVIMFLEIMKTLLHVLSLFSILIFGFALTFCVTKPFSHELDVSNPHHLFMIMLKTITMMLGELDYERSYFEHPNDQHFNITNLIILLLFAIIMPILLMNLLVGLAIGDLMQIQQNARLKRLATQVQLHTNLEKKLPSKLIQRWTKNEYIVYINKGICNRFSTLFKEWISKPLDTNDVLNACEENCTERVLFLELYKQKRRQKNMQQQLEKITDLVRLVLQKMEIHTEMESNDTTSNDKNENFIRMQKFRQVFNITRRFSHARPSNGNIPHLFTHSEEA
;
A
#
# COMPACT_ATOMS: atom_id res chain seq x y z
N MET A 1 -5.04 -16.89 -10.48
CA MET A 1 -6.51 -16.70 -10.48
C MET A 1 -6.98 -15.84 -9.32
N MET A 2 -6.71 -16.19 -8.05
CA MET A 2 -7.26 -15.45 -6.90
C MET A 2 -6.89 -13.95 -6.90
N VAL A 3 -5.64 -13.61 -7.25
CA VAL A 3 -5.19 -12.22 -7.43
C VAL A 3 -5.90 -11.55 -8.63
N LYS A 4 -5.98 -12.24 -9.78
CA LYS A 4 -6.65 -11.73 -10.99
C LYS A 4 -8.14 -11.44 -10.80
N PHE A 5 -8.82 -12.18 -9.93
CA PHE A 5 -10.24 -11.99 -9.61
C PHE A 5 -10.49 -11.12 -8.37
N GLY A 6 -9.45 -10.49 -7.80
CA GLY A 6 -9.60 -9.59 -6.64
C GLY A 6 -10.18 -10.26 -5.39
N ARG A 7 -10.05 -11.59 -5.25
CA ARG A 7 -10.62 -12.35 -4.13
C ARG A 7 -9.72 -12.30 -2.89
N THR A 8 -9.59 -11.11 -2.34
CA THR A 8 -8.71 -10.76 -1.21
C THR A 8 -8.95 -11.64 0.02
N ASN A 9 -10.21 -11.89 0.38
CA ASN A 9 -10.59 -12.71 1.54
C ASN A 9 -10.13 -14.18 1.47
N HIS A 10 -9.91 -14.72 0.26
CA HIS A 10 -9.39 -16.08 0.10
C HIS A 10 -7.86 -16.14 0.11
N LEU A 11 -7.17 -15.06 -0.29
CA LEU A 11 -5.72 -14.96 -0.17
C LEU A 11 -5.26 -14.79 1.27
N THR A 12 -6.07 -14.12 2.10
CA THR A 12 -5.80 -13.94 3.54
C THR A 12 -6.15 -15.18 4.37
N HIS A 13 -6.67 -16.24 3.76
CA HIS A 13 -6.97 -17.48 4.49
C HIS A 13 -5.66 -18.11 5.01
N PRO A 14 -5.62 -18.59 6.27
CA PRO A 14 -4.39 -19.10 6.91
C PRO A 14 -3.71 -20.22 6.10
N LEU A 15 -4.48 -21.04 5.40
CA LEU A 15 -3.94 -22.08 4.49
C LEU A 15 -3.14 -21.49 3.31
N CYS A 16 -3.60 -20.40 2.70
CA CYS A 16 -2.91 -19.75 1.58
C CYS A 16 -1.64 -19.05 2.07
N GLU A 17 -1.70 -18.39 3.22
CA GLU A 17 -0.54 -17.73 3.83
C GLU A 17 0.54 -18.74 4.24
N THR A 18 0.14 -19.84 4.87
CA THR A 18 1.08 -20.92 5.24
C THR A 18 1.74 -21.57 4.02
N LEU A 19 0.98 -21.76 2.92
CA LEU A 19 1.52 -22.27 1.66
C LEU A 19 2.56 -21.31 1.05
N LEU A 20 2.24 -20.01 0.96
CA LEU A 20 3.17 -19.00 0.41
C LEU A 20 4.44 -18.89 1.24
N ARG A 21 4.30 -18.93 2.57
CA ARG A 21 5.44 -18.94 3.49
C ARG A 21 6.33 -20.16 3.31
N GLN A 22 5.74 -21.34 3.12
CA GLN A 22 6.52 -22.55 2.90
C GLN A 22 7.31 -22.49 1.57
N LYS A 23 6.67 -22.00 0.50
CA LYS A 23 7.35 -21.74 -0.78
C LYS A 23 8.49 -20.73 -0.63
N TRP A 24 8.26 -19.66 0.13
CA TRP A 24 9.28 -18.67 0.46
C TRP A 24 10.48 -19.29 1.18
N ILE A 25 10.28 -20.04 2.26
CA ILE A 25 11.38 -20.65 3.00
C ILE A 25 12.12 -21.70 2.16
N SER A 26 11.42 -22.43 1.30
CA SER A 26 12.01 -23.56 0.57
C SER A 26 12.96 -23.13 -0.55
N TYR A 27 12.55 -22.19 -1.41
CA TYR A 27 13.36 -21.76 -2.56
C TYR A 27 13.36 -20.25 -2.79
N GLY A 28 12.30 -19.54 -2.40
CA GLY A 28 12.23 -18.09 -2.61
C GLY A 28 13.33 -17.34 -1.85
N PHE A 29 13.47 -17.59 -0.55
CA PHE A 29 14.42 -16.93 0.34
C PHE A 29 15.89 -17.13 -0.06
N PRO A 30 16.40 -18.36 -0.30
CA PRO A 30 17.81 -18.55 -0.67
C PRO A 30 18.18 -17.93 -2.02
N ILE A 31 17.27 -17.93 -3.00
CA ILE A 31 17.51 -17.27 -4.29
C ILE A 31 17.52 -15.76 -4.10
N TYR A 32 16.56 -15.26 -3.32
CA TYR A 32 16.39 -13.85 -3.08
C TYR A 32 17.53 -13.23 -2.25
N ILE A 33 18.04 -13.94 -1.23
CA ILE A 33 19.19 -13.46 -0.45
C ILE A 33 20.47 -13.43 -1.30
N LEU A 34 20.61 -14.37 -2.26
CA LEU A 34 21.71 -14.36 -3.21
C LEU A 34 21.60 -13.13 -4.13
N ASP A 35 20.42 -12.88 -4.71
CA ASP A 35 20.15 -11.69 -5.54
C ASP A 35 20.45 -10.39 -4.79
N LEU A 36 19.94 -10.26 -3.56
CA LEU A 36 20.22 -9.13 -2.68
C LEU A 36 21.71 -8.98 -2.37
N SER A 37 22.42 -10.07 -2.13
CA SER A 37 23.85 -10.02 -1.81
C SER A 37 24.68 -9.53 -2.99
N ILE A 38 24.34 -9.97 -4.22
CA ILE A 38 24.99 -9.49 -5.44
C ILE A 38 24.68 -8.00 -5.64
N TYR A 39 23.42 -7.59 -5.46
CA TYR A 39 23.01 -6.19 -5.56
C TYR A 39 23.73 -5.29 -4.54
N LEU A 40 23.83 -5.73 -3.27
CA LEU A 40 24.54 -4.98 -2.23
C LEU A 40 26.04 -4.90 -2.50
N CYS A 41 26.64 -5.94 -3.08
CA CYS A 41 28.04 -5.90 -3.51
C CYS A 41 28.24 -4.86 -4.62
N PHE A 42 27.36 -4.84 -5.64
CA PHE A 42 27.35 -3.81 -6.67
C PHE A 42 27.22 -2.40 -6.09
N LEU A 43 26.24 -2.19 -5.20
CA LEU A 43 25.99 -0.89 -4.57
C LEU A 43 27.19 -0.42 -3.75
N PHE A 44 27.78 -1.32 -2.96
CA PHE A 44 28.97 -1.01 -2.16
C PHE A 44 30.16 -0.59 -3.04
N LEU A 45 30.42 -1.33 -4.12
CA LEU A 45 31.51 -1.00 -5.05
C LEU A 45 31.25 0.31 -5.79
N LEU A 46 30.00 0.60 -6.18
CA LEU A 46 29.62 1.88 -6.79
C LEU A 46 29.83 3.05 -5.82
N SER A 47 29.35 2.94 -4.57
CA SER A 47 29.53 3.95 -3.53
C SER A 47 31.01 4.18 -3.23
N TYR A 48 31.78 3.10 -3.09
CA TYR A 48 33.23 3.17 -2.87
C TYR A 48 33.93 3.90 -4.03
N PHE A 49 33.56 3.57 -5.26
CA PHE A 49 34.14 4.18 -6.45
C PHE A 49 33.88 5.70 -6.51
N ILE A 50 32.65 6.13 -6.22
CA ILE A 50 32.29 7.56 -6.19
C ILE A 50 33.00 8.33 -5.07
N ILE A 51 33.18 7.72 -3.89
CA ILE A 51 33.85 8.39 -2.76
C ILE A 51 35.35 8.52 -3.01
N THR A 52 35.97 7.53 -3.67
CA THR A 52 37.43 7.51 -3.84
C THR A 52 37.95 8.30 -5.04
N PHE A 53 37.11 8.56 -6.06
CA PHE A 53 37.47 9.40 -7.19
C PHE A 53 36.86 10.80 -7.04
N PRO A 54 37.67 11.88 -7.07
CA PRO A 54 37.14 13.23 -6.97
C PRO A 54 36.39 13.63 -8.25
N SER A 55 35.23 14.27 -8.06
CA SER A 55 34.37 14.75 -9.16
C SER A 55 35.02 15.79 -10.08
N CYS A 56 36.07 16.45 -9.60
CA CYS A 56 36.84 17.45 -10.37
C CYS A 56 37.77 16.86 -11.43
N ASN A 57 37.93 15.54 -11.54
CA ASN A 57 38.79 14.92 -12.55
C ASN A 57 38.05 14.76 -13.89
N HIS A 58 37.71 15.87 -14.54
CA HIS A 58 37.14 15.89 -15.89
C HIS A 58 37.79 17.00 -16.73
N HIS A 59 37.92 16.78 -18.03
CA HIS A 59 38.46 17.79 -18.93
C HIS A 59 37.37 18.79 -19.30
N ASP A 60 37.37 19.94 -18.63
CA ASP A 60 36.64 21.10 -19.12
C ASP A 60 37.52 21.85 -20.12
N PRO A 61 36.97 22.27 -21.28
CA PRO A 61 37.65 23.23 -22.13
C PRO A 61 37.81 24.50 -21.30
N ILE A 62 39.06 24.88 -21.04
CA ILE A 62 39.42 26.06 -20.23
C ILE A 62 38.68 27.28 -20.81
N SER A 63 37.61 27.72 -20.15
CA SER A 63 37.04 29.04 -20.39
C SER A 63 37.93 30.06 -19.70
N TRP A 64 38.90 30.60 -20.45
CA TRP A 64 39.70 31.73 -20.02
C TRP A 64 38.78 32.95 -19.83
N ASN A 65 38.28 33.17 -18.61
CA ASN A 65 38.02 34.47 -17.97
C ASN A 65 36.98 34.36 -16.85
N SER A 66 37.38 33.91 -15.67
CA SER A 66 36.75 34.33 -14.41
C SER A 66 37.78 34.26 -13.29
N LYS A 67 37.92 35.35 -12.53
CA LYS A 67 38.73 35.44 -11.30
C LYS A 67 38.04 34.74 -10.12
N THR A 68 37.35 33.64 -10.38
CA THR A 68 36.80 32.77 -9.35
C THR A 68 37.80 31.65 -9.15
N THR A 69 38.31 31.50 -7.93
CA THR A 69 39.13 30.37 -7.53
C THR A 69 38.26 29.12 -7.48
N ASP A 70 37.89 28.60 -8.64
CA ASP A 70 37.14 27.35 -8.74
C ASP A 70 38.08 26.19 -8.45
N LEU A 71 37.84 25.55 -7.30
CA LEU A 71 38.67 24.50 -6.72
C LEU A 71 38.94 23.32 -7.69
N CYS A 72 38.08 23.10 -8.68
CA CYS A 72 38.19 22.01 -9.65
C CYS A 72 39.11 22.30 -10.86
N LEU A 73 39.36 23.56 -11.25
CA LEU A 73 40.09 23.91 -12.49
C LEU A 73 41.59 23.55 -12.47
N LYS A 74 42.13 23.17 -11.30
CA LYS A 74 43.58 23.06 -11.09
C LYS A 74 44.16 21.66 -11.37
N ASN A 75 43.32 20.65 -11.56
CA ASN A 75 43.78 19.30 -11.82
C ASN A 75 43.46 18.90 -13.26
N ASN A 76 44.46 19.00 -14.15
CA ASN A 76 44.40 18.34 -15.45
C ASN A 76 44.04 16.86 -15.23
N PHE A 77 43.11 16.32 -16.02
CA PHE A 77 42.73 14.91 -15.98
C PHE A 77 43.99 14.03 -15.97
N ILE A 78 44.23 13.36 -14.84
CA ILE A 78 45.29 12.37 -14.73
C ILE A 78 44.68 11.05 -15.18
N SER A 79 45.28 10.43 -16.19
CA SER A 79 44.85 9.13 -16.74
C SER A 79 44.41 8.18 -15.63
N PHE A 80 43.19 7.63 -15.79
CA PHE A 80 42.61 6.68 -14.85
C PHE A 80 43.55 5.47 -14.66
N LYS A 81 44.24 5.07 -15.74
CA LYS A 81 45.13 3.91 -15.75
C LYS A 81 46.40 4.08 -14.93
N THR A 82 46.88 5.30 -14.69
CA THR A 82 48.16 5.53 -14.01
C THR A 82 48.03 5.67 -12.49
N ASN A 83 46.86 6.10 -11.99
CA ASN A 83 46.65 6.41 -10.57
C ASN A 83 45.61 5.53 -9.88
N ALA A 84 44.90 4.68 -10.61
CA ALA A 84 43.92 3.78 -10.01
C ALA A 84 44.59 2.71 -9.16
N THR A 85 44.05 2.53 -7.95
CA THR A 85 44.40 1.38 -7.11
C THR A 85 43.87 0.08 -7.74
N THR A 86 44.52 -1.05 -7.44
CA THR A 86 44.10 -2.37 -7.93
C THR A 86 42.63 -2.68 -7.60
N PHE A 87 42.17 -2.24 -6.42
CA PHE A 87 40.79 -2.41 -5.98
C PHE A 87 39.79 -1.58 -6.81
N GLN A 88 40.15 -0.38 -7.25
CA GLN A 88 39.31 0.45 -8.12
C GLN A 88 39.14 -0.15 -9.52
N ILE A 89 40.21 -0.74 -10.07
CA ILE A 89 40.16 -1.44 -11.36
C ILE A 89 39.20 -2.64 -11.25
N ILE A 90 39.32 -3.45 -10.20
CA ILE A 90 38.41 -4.58 -9.94
C ILE A 90 36.96 -4.09 -9.78
N SER A 91 36.77 -2.99 -9.06
CA SER A 91 35.44 -2.41 -8.81
C SER A 91 34.74 -2.00 -10.12
N ILE A 92 35.43 -1.30 -11.03
CA ILE A 92 34.85 -0.91 -12.32
C ILE A 92 34.50 -2.14 -13.16
N TRP A 93 35.41 -3.11 -13.27
CA TRP A 93 35.14 -4.32 -14.05
C TRP A 93 33.94 -5.09 -13.51
N PHE A 94 33.80 -5.18 -12.19
CA PHE A 94 32.62 -5.79 -11.57
C PHE A 94 31.34 -5.00 -11.88
N ILE A 95 31.36 -3.67 -11.74
CA ILE A 95 30.21 -2.79 -12.03
C ILE A 95 29.78 -2.94 -13.50
N VAL A 96 30.73 -2.89 -14.43
CA VAL A 96 30.47 -3.02 -15.88
C VAL A 96 29.90 -4.40 -16.20
N LEU A 97 30.49 -5.47 -15.65
CA LEU A 97 29.98 -6.83 -15.84
C LEU A 97 28.55 -6.97 -15.29
N TYR A 98 28.30 -6.44 -14.09
CA TYR A 98 26.98 -6.46 -13.46
C TYR A 98 25.95 -5.72 -14.31
N CYS A 99 26.26 -4.51 -14.78
CA CYS A 99 25.37 -3.73 -15.65
C CYS A 99 25.11 -4.45 -16.97
N PHE A 100 26.15 -5.02 -17.59
CA PHE A 100 26.01 -5.73 -18.86
C PHE A 100 25.10 -6.96 -18.75
N LEU A 101 25.29 -7.80 -17.73
CA LEU A 101 24.45 -8.98 -17.51
C LEU A 101 23.00 -8.60 -17.25
N ASN A 102 22.75 -7.59 -16.41
CA ASN A 102 21.38 -7.17 -16.11
C ASN A 102 20.71 -6.46 -17.28
N PHE A 103 21.46 -5.70 -18.09
CA PHE A 103 20.94 -5.10 -19.32
C PHE A 103 20.43 -6.17 -20.29
N ILE A 104 21.17 -7.27 -20.46
CA ILE A 104 20.73 -8.41 -21.27
C ILE A 104 19.48 -9.06 -20.66
N MET A 105 19.48 -9.30 -19.34
CA MET A 105 18.32 -9.87 -18.65
C MET A 105 17.07 -9.00 -18.81
N GLU A 106 17.23 -7.68 -18.77
CA GLU A 106 16.14 -6.73 -18.91
C GLU A 106 15.57 -6.71 -20.33
N ILE A 107 16.43 -6.82 -21.35
CA ILE A 107 16.00 -7.00 -22.74
C ILE A 107 15.21 -8.30 -22.91
N ILE A 108 15.68 -9.40 -22.31
CA ILE A 108 14.98 -10.69 -22.35
C ILE A 108 13.60 -10.56 -21.67
N GLN A 109 13.52 -9.86 -20.54
CA GLN A 109 12.28 -9.61 -19.82
C GLN A 109 11.31 -8.73 -20.63
N LEU A 110 11.81 -7.67 -21.27
CA LEU A 110 11.05 -6.80 -22.16
C LEU A 110 10.41 -7.59 -23.31
N ILE A 111 11.18 -8.51 -23.93
CA ILE A 111 10.68 -9.36 -25.02
C ILE A 111 9.62 -10.35 -24.51
N HIS A 112 9.81 -10.92 -23.33
CA HIS A 112 8.92 -11.94 -22.77
C HIS A 112 7.58 -11.35 -22.28
N ASP A 113 7.62 -10.22 -21.58
CA ASP A 113 6.45 -9.62 -20.92
C ASP A 113 5.70 -8.59 -21.81
N GLY A 114 6.35 -8.09 -22.88
CA GLY A 114 5.73 -7.29 -23.93
C GLY A 114 5.02 -6.03 -23.40
N SER A 115 3.69 -5.95 -23.56
CA SER A 115 2.92 -4.76 -23.15
C SER A 115 2.69 -4.67 -21.63
N GLU A 116 2.68 -5.79 -20.91
CA GLU A 116 2.50 -5.77 -19.45
C GLU A 116 3.71 -5.12 -18.76
N TYR A 117 4.89 -5.24 -19.39
CA TYR A 117 6.15 -4.68 -18.91
C TYR A 117 6.12 -3.15 -18.70
N PHE A 118 5.45 -2.41 -19.60
CA PHE A 118 5.42 -0.93 -19.55
C PHE A 118 4.55 -0.36 -18.43
N SER A 119 3.81 -1.19 -17.69
CA SER A 119 2.96 -0.72 -16.58
C SER A 119 3.71 -0.65 -15.24
N ASP A 120 4.84 -1.35 -15.11
CA ASP A 120 5.54 -1.47 -13.83
C ASP A 120 6.64 -0.41 -13.67
N ILE A 121 6.53 0.43 -12.63
CA ILE A 121 7.48 1.52 -12.33
C ILE A 121 8.88 0.98 -11.98
N GLU A 122 8.96 -0.23 -11.39
CA GLU A 122 10.23 -0.89 -11.04
C GLU A 122 11.15 -1.04 -12.26
N ASN A 123 10.58 -1.39 -13.41
CA ASN A 123 11.31 -1.59 -14.65
C ASN A 123 11.96 -0.30 -15.15
N TYR A 124 11.22 0.83 -15.10
CA TYR A 124 11.77 2.14 -15.50
C TYR A 124 12.93 2.57 -14.62
N ILE A 125 12.85 2.33 -13.31
CA ILE A 125 13.93 2.65 -12.36
C ILE A 125 15.18 1.81 -12.66
N GLN A 126 15.02 0.53 -13.02
CA GLN A 126 16.12 -0.33 -13.42
C GLN A 126 16.79 0.13 -14.72
N TRP A 127 16.01 0.53 -15.74
CA TRP A 127 16.57 1.11 -16.96
C TRP A 127 17.37 2.38 -16.69
N ILE A 128 16.82 3.31 -15.90
CA ILE A 128 17.51 4.54 -15.52
C ILE A 128 18.82 4.20 -14.81
N LEU A 129 18.81 3.25 -13.86
CA LEU A 129 20.00 2.78 -13.17
C LEU A 129 21.06 2.26 -14.16
N TYR A 130 20.73 1.27 -14.99
CA TYR A 130 21.71 0.64 -15.87
C TYR A 130 22.26 1.59 -16.93
N VAL A 131 21.42 2.47 -17.50
CA VAL A 131 21.85 3.47 -18.49
C VAL A 131 22.78 4.49 -17.84
N THR A 132 22.40 5.05 -16.68
CA THR A 132 23.20 6.07 -16.00
C THR A 132 24.51 5.51 -15.45
N THR A 133 24.52 4.30 -14.89
CA THR A 133 25.75 3.62 -14.47
C THR A 133 26.67 3.32 -15.65
N SER A 134 26.11 2.95 -16.81
CA SER A 134 26.90 2.71 -18.03
C SER A 134 27.55 4.00 -18.53
N VAL A 135 26.80 5.11 -18.62
CA VAL A 135 27.34 6.42 -19.03
C VAL A 135 28.42 6.91 -18.06
N PHE A 136 28.29 6.61 -16.76
CA PHE A 136 29.30 6.94 -15.76
C PHE A 136 30.59 6.11 -15.89
N THR A 137 30.48 4.82 -16.21
CA THR A 137 31.63 3.88 -16.22
C THR A 137 32.38 3.81 -17.55
N LEU A 138 31.70 4.02 -18.69
CA LEU A 138 32.30 3.95 -20.03
C LEU A 138 33.54 4.85 -20.23
N PRO A 139 33.54 6.13 -19.80
CA PRO A 139 34.70 7.01 -20.02
C PRO A 139 35.95 6.50 -19.30
N PHE A 140 35.80 5.90 -18.11
CA PHE A 140 36.92 5.30 -17.37
C PHE A 140 37.55 4.08 -18.08
N LEU A 141 36.78 3.34 -18.89
CA LEU A 141 37.30 2.21 -19.66
C LEU A 141 38.15 2.65 -20.85
N PHE A 142 37.78 3.77 -21.49
CA PHE A 142 38.48 4.33 -22.64
C PHE A 142 39.53 5.38 -22.28
N ASP A 143 39.74 5.62 -20.99
CA ASP A 143 40.62 6.68 -20.46
C ASP A 143 40.27 8.08 -21.02
N GLN A 144 38.97 8.31 -21.22
CA GLN A 144 38.40 9.58 -21.66
C GLN A 144 37.64 10.22 -20.50
N SER A 145 37.50 11.55 -20.51
CA SER A 145 36.64 12.27 -19.58
C SER A 145 35.47 12.90 -20.32
N TRP A 146 34.25 12.66 -19.86
CA TRP A 146 33.05 13.33 -20.37
C TRP A 146 32.51 14.31 -19.33
N HIS A 147 32.09 15.50 -19.73
CA HIS A 147 31.50 16.49 -18.82
C HIS A 147 30.27 15.93 -18.08
N TYR A 148 29.41 15.19 -18.77
CA TYR A 148 28.18 14.61 -18.19
C TYR A 148 28.41 13.35 -17.34
N GLN A 149 29.65 12.88 -17.21
CA GLN A 149 29.98 11.65 -16.50
C GLN A 149 29.57 11.72 -15.03
N TRP A 150 29.94 12.80 -14.34
CA TRP A 150 29.65 12.97 -12.91
C TRP A 150 28.18 13.27 -12.64
N VAL A 151 27.49 13.90 -13.59
CA VAL A 151 26.03 14.07 -13.54
C VAL A 151 25.34 12.71 -13.68
N ALA A 152 25.80 11.84 -14.59
CA ALA A 152 25.28 10.49 -14.70
C ALA A 152 25.60 9.65 -13.45
N GLY A 153 26.78 9.82 -12.85
CA GLY A 153 27.17 9.17 -11.60
C GLY A 153 26.28 9.57 -10.41
N SER A 154 25.92 10.85 -10.27
CA SER A 154 25.03 11.33 -9.20
C SER A 154 23.60 10.80 -9.34
N ILE A 155 23.07 10.75 -10.56
CA ILE A 155 21.77 10.13 -10.84
C ILE A 155 21.86 8.62 -10.55
N SER A 156 22.91 7.95 -11.03
CA SER A 156 23.10 6.52 -10.86
C SER A 156 23.13 6.10 -9.38
N ILE A 157 23.84 6.82 -8.52
CA ILE A 157 23.92 6.45 -7.09
C ILE A 157 22.57 6.65 -6.41
N PHE A 158 21.88 7.76 -6.69
CA PHE A 158 20.55 8.03 -6.15
C PHE A 158 19.55 6.96 -6.60
N THR A 159 19.51 6.64 -7.90
CA THR A 159 18.65 5.59 -8.44
C THR A 159 19.01 4.21 -7.89
N ALA A 160 20.28 3.92 -7.60
CA ALA A 160 20.71 2.65 -7.01
C ALA A 160 20.17 2.49 -5.56
N TYR A 161 20.18 3.55 -4.75
CA TYR A 161 19.56 3.50 -3.43
C TYR A 161 18.02 3.45 -3.50
N LEU A 162 17.39 4.10 -4.48
CA LEU A 162 15.95 3.94 -4.72
C LEU A 162 15.60 2.51 -5.13
N ALA A 163 16.36 1.90 -6.03
CA ALA A 163 16.17 0.51 -6.43
C ALA A 163 16.38 -0.48 -5.26
N LEU A 164 17.30 -0.17 -4.33
CA LEU A 164 17.43 -0.94 -3.08
C LEU A 164 16.14 -0.92 -2.26
N LEU A 165 15.45 0.23 -2.18
CA LEU A 165 14.19 0.35 -1.45
C LEU A 165 13.11 -0.56 -2.05
N PHE A 166 13.01 -0.65 -3.38
CA PHE A 166 12.10 -1.58 -4.06
C PHE A 166 12.47 -3.05 -3.80
N LEU A 167 13.77 -3.36 -3.79
CA LEU A 167 14.24 -4.69 -3.44
C LEU A 167 13.81 -5.03 -2.01
N LEU A 168 14.06 -4.16 -1.03
CA LEU A 168 13.58 -4.33 0.34
C LEU A 168 12.06 -4.50 0.44
N GLY A 169 11.31 -3.97 -0.52
CA GLY A 169 9.88 -4.16 -0.72
C GLY A 169 9.42 -5.63 -0.79
N ARG A 170 10.31 -6.55 -1.19
CA ARG A 170 10.01 -7.98 -1.34
C ARG A 170 10.16 -8.77 -0.03
N PHE A 171 10.79 -8.20 1.00
CA PHE A 171 10.88 -8.84 2.31
C PHE A 171 9.56 -8.77 3.07
N PHE A 172 9.31 -9.78 3.90
CA PHE A 172 8.08 -9.85 4.68
C PHE A 172 7.94 -8.69 5.69
N ILE A 173 9.01 -8.35 6.41
CA ILE A 173 9.03 -7.31 7.46
C ILE A 173 9.06 -5.92 6.84
N TYR A 174 10.07 -5.64 6.02
CA TYR A 174 10.27 -4.31 5.41
C TYR A 174 9.27 -4.01 4.29
N GLY A 175 8.76 -5.05 3.60
CA GLY A 175 7.90 -4.87 2.43
C GLY A 175 6.59 -4.16 2.70
N ILE A 176 5.96 -4.37 3.86
CA ILE A 176 4.75 -3.60 4.22
C ILE A 176 5.09 -2.11 4.29
N TYR A 177 6.19 -1.73 4.96
CA TYR A 177 6.57 -0.33 5.13
C TYR A 177 6.92 0.33 3.80
N VAL A 178 7.65 -0.38 2.93
CA VAL A 178 7.98 0.11 1.58
C VAL A 178 6.71 0.33 0.74
N ILE A 179 5.79 -0.65 0.73
CA ILE A 179 4.53 -0.54 -0.03
C ILE A 179 3.67 0.62 0.51
N MET A 180 3.57 0.77 1.83
CA MET A 180 2.85 1.88 2.45
C MET A 180 3.49 3.22 2.09
N PHE A 181 4.82 3.33 2.16
CA PHE A 181 5.55 4.54 1.79
C PHE A 181 5.27 4.95 0.34
N LEU A 182 5.32 4.01 -0.61
CA LEU A 182 5.04 4.30 -2.02
C LEU A 182 3.57 4.70 -2.25
N GLU A 183 2.62 4.09 -1.54
CA GLU A 183 1.21 4.46 -1.63
C GLU A 183 0.96 5.87 -1.07
N ILE A 184 1.57 6.21 0.07
CA ILE A 184 1.53 7.56 0.65
C ILE A 184 2.21 8.57 -0.27
N MET A 185 3.34 8.23 -0.88
CA MET A 185 4.01 9.10 -1.85
C MET A 185 3.10 9.39 -3.06
N LYS A 186 2.35 8.40 -3.54
CA LYS A 186 1.37 8.56 -4.62
C LYS A 186 0.21 9.47 -4.22
N THR A 187 -0.34 9.32 -3.02
CA THR A 187 -1.41 10.21 -2.53
C THR A 187 -0.90 11.63 -2.35
N LEU A 188 0.28 11.80 -1.76
CA LEU A 188 0.93 13.11 -1.62
C LEU A 188 1.14 13.80 -2.97
N LEU A 189 1.65 13.08 -3.97
CA LEU A 189 1.88 13.65 -5.31
C LEU A 189 0.57 14.03 -6.00
N HIS A 190 -0.49 13.24 -5.83
CA HIS A 190 -1.82 13.57 -6.36
C HIS A 190 -2.39 14.84 -5.72
N VAL A 191 -2.29 14.97 -4.39
CA VAL A 191 -2.77 16.14 -3.66
C VAL A 191 -1.93 17.38 -4.00
N LEU A 192 -0.60 17.25 -4.05
CA LEU A 192 0.30 18.34 -4.44
C LEU A 192 0.02 18.84 -5.87
N SER A 193 -0.36 17.94 -6.79
CA SER A 193 -0.78 18.33 -8.15
C SER A 193 -1.99 19.26 -8.14
N LEU A 194 -2.99 19.02 -7.28
CA LEU A 194 -4.15 19.91 -7.14
C LEU A 194 -3.75 21.30 -6.61
N PHE A 195 -2.79 21.34 -5.68
CA PHE A 195 -2.31 22.59 -5.07
C PHE A 195 -1.21 23.30 -5.89
N SER A 196 -0.77 22.71 -7.00
CA SER A 196 0.22 23.33 -7.90
C SER A 196 -0.24 24.69 -8.45
N ILE A 197 -1.56 24.91 -8.59
CA ILE A 197 -2.15 26.19 -8.99
C ILE A 197 -1.81 27.30 -7.99
N LEU A 198 -1.84 27.00 -6.68
CA LEU A 198 -1.47 27.96 -5.64
C LEU A 198 0.04 28.22 -5.65
N ILE A 199 0.86 27.17 -5.81
CA ILE A 199 2.32 27.30 -5.93
C ILE A 199 2.66 28.25 -7.10
N PHE A 200 2.03 28.06 -8.25
CA PHE A 200 2.24 28.91 -9.42
C PHE A 200 1.76 30.35 -9.20
N GLY A 201 0.60 30.53 -8.58
CA GLY A 201 0.05 31.85 -8.25
C GLY A 201 0.95 32.65 -7.30
N PHE A 202 1.45 32.01 -6.24
CA PHE A 202 2.39 32.65 -5.31
C PHE A 202 3.77 32.87 -5.93
N ALA A 203 4.28 31.94 -6.75
CA ALA A 203 5.55 32.12 -7.46
C ALA A 203 5.53 33.34 -8.39
N LEU A 204 4.46 33.52 -9.17
CA LEU A 204 4.29 34.70 -10.01
C LEU A 204 4.10 35.98 -9.18
N THR A 205 3.37 35.91 -8.06
CA THR A 205 3.20 37.05 -7.16
C THR A 205 4.56 37.48 -6.60
N PHE A 206 5.38 36.54 -6.13
CA PHE A 206 6.73 36.84 -5.67
C PHE A 206 7.62 37.38 -6.79
N CYS A 207 7.52 36.85 -8.02
CA CYS A 207 8.26 37.37 -9.17
C CYS A 207 8.03 38.88 -9.42
N VAL A 208 6.80 39.39 -9.19
CA VAL A 208 6.46 40.81 -9.36
C VAL A 208 6.83 41.64 -8.12
N THR A 209 6.57 41.07 -6.94
CA THR A 209 6.62 41.75 -5.64
C THR A 209 8.06 41.91 -5.13
N LYS A 210 8.90 40.91 -5.41
CA LYS A 210 10.33 40.89 -5.12
C LYS A 210 11.00 39.98 -6.15
N PRO A 211 11.66 40.53 -7.19
CA PRO A 211 12.56 39.69 -7.94
C PRO A 211 13.63 39.23 -6.93
N PHE A 212 13.83 37.93 -6.75
CA PHE A 212 14.86 37.35 -5.87
C PHE A 212 16.30 37.76 -6.28
N SER A 213 16.43 38.64 -7.27
CA SER A 213 17.63 39.09 -7.92
C SER A 213 18.24 40.31 -7.22
N HIS A 214 19.07 40.05 -6.22
CA HIS A 214 20.38 40.70 -6.21
C HIS A 214 21.53 39.69 -6.37
N GLU A 215 21.25 38.38 -6.28
CA GLU A 215 22.22 37.30 -6.53
C GLU A 215 22.03 36.57 -7.87
N LEU A 216 20.94 36.82 -8.63
CA LEU A 216 20.60 36.09 -9.84
C LEU A 216 20.35 37.03 -11.01
N ASP A 217 21.27 37.05 -11.98
CA ASP A 217 21.16 37.82 -13.21
C ASP A 217 19.83 37.55 -13.94
N VAL A 218 19.09 38.64 -14.19
CA VAL A 218 17.80 38.67 -14.91
C VAL A 218 17.92 38.12 -16.34
N SER A 219 19.14 37.99 -16.88
CA SER A 219 19.43 37.44 -18.21
C SER A 219 19.37 35.91 -18.29
N ASN A 220 19.23 35.19 -17.18
CA ASN A 220 19.19 33.73 -17.20
C ASN A 220 17.77 33.22 -17.57
N PRO A 221 17.63 32.40 -18.63
CA PRO A 221 16.32 31.84 -19.04
C PRO A 221 15.69 30.93 -17.96
N HIS A 222 16.46 30.51 -16.95
CA HIS A 222 16.01 29.66 -15.84
C HIS A 222 15.50 30.43 -14.62
N HIS A 223 15.38 31.76 -14.67
CA HIS A 223 14.95 32.58 -13.53
C HIS A 223 13.58 32.16 -12.96
N LEU A 224 12.61 31.87 -13.83
CA LEU A 224 11.28 31.42 -13.42
C LEU A 224 11.32 30.08 -12.65
N PHE A 225 12.15 29.14 -13.11
CA PHE A 225 12.29 27.83 -12.46
C PHE A 225 12.92 27.94 -11.07
N MET A 226 13.90 28.82 -10.91
CA MET A 226 14.52 29.08 -9.60
C MET A 226 13.54 29.70 -8.60
N ILE A 227 12.68 30.63 -9.05
CA ILE A 227 11.62 31.20 -8.21
C ILE A 227 10.60 30.13 -7.81
N MET A 228 10.22 29.25 -8.73
CA MET A 228 9.34 28.13 -8.42
C MET A 228 9.97 27.20 -7.39
N LEU A 229 11.25 26.84 -7.55
CA LEU A 229 11.97 26.03 -6.55
C LEU A 229 12.01 26.72 -5.19
N LYS A 230 12.31 28.02 -5.14
CA LYS A 230 12.32 28.78 -3.88
C LYS A 230 10.93 28.84 -3.24
N THR A 231 9.86 28.93 -4.05
CA THR A 231 8.48 28.89 -3.53
C THR A 231 8.12 27.51 -2.97
N ILE A 232 8.62 26.43 -3.59
CA ILE A 232 8.47 25.06 -3.06
C ILE A 232 9.27 24.86 -1.77
N THR A 233 10.50 25.39 -1.66
CA THR A 233 11.26 25.32 -0.41
C THR A 233 10.58 26.14 0.69
N MET A 234 10.02 27.32 0.35
CA MET A 234 9.24 28.12 1.29
C MET A 234 7.96 27.44 1.77
N MET A 235 7.34 26.59 0.93
CA MET A 235 6.19 25.77 1.34
C MET A 235 6.54 24.79 2.47
N LEU A 236 7.79 24.29 2.52
CA LEU A 236 8.27 23.41 3.59
C LEU A 236 8.39 24.10 4.96
N GLY A 237 8.16 25.42 5.02
CA GLY A 237 8.26 26.23 6.24
C GLY A 237 9.61 26.92 6.40
N GLU A 238 10.55 26.72 5.45
CA GLU A 238 11.82 27.44 5.40
C GLU A 238 11.61 28.84 4.83
N LEU A 239 11.10 29.73 5.68
CA LEU A 239 10.97 31.16 5.38
C LEU A 239 12.26 31.87 5.81
N ASP A 240 13.22 32.02 4.89
CA ASP A 240 14.40 32.88 5.07
C ASP A 240 14.02 34.37 5.04
N TYR A 241 13.18 34.80 5.98
CA TYR A 241 12.66 36.15 6.05
C TYR A 241 13.79 37.17 6.23
N GLU A 242 14.78 36.86 7.06
CA GLU A 242 15.86 37.79 7.38
C GLU A 242 16.72 38.14 6.16
N ARG A 243 17.22 37.10 5.46
CA ARG A 243 18.04 37.27 4.27
C ARG A 243 17.25 37.84 3.08
N SER A 244 15.97 37.45 2.94
CA SER A 244 15.15 37.90 1.82
C SER A 244 14.61 39.33 1.99
N TYR A 245 14.42 39.81 3.23
CA TYR A 245 13.72 41.07 3.52
C TYR A 245 14.51 42.11 4.32
N PHE A 246 15.58 41.80 5.06
CA PHE A 246 16.34 42.80 5.84
C PHE A 246 17.70 43.20 5.27
N GLU A 247 18.26 42.42 4.34
CA GLU A 247 19.64 42.64 3.87
C GLU A 247 19.78 43.94 3.05
N HIS A 248 18.70 44.42 2.42
CA HIS A 248 18.69 45.65 1.59
C HIS A 248 17.41 46.48 1.85
N PRO A 249 17.43 47.39 2.85
CA PRO A 249 16.25 48.18 3.23
C PRO A 249 15.88 49.29 2.23
N ASN A 250 16.81 49.70 1.35
CA ASN A 250 16.64 50.88 0.48
C ASN A 250 15.99 50.57 -0.88
N ASP A 251 15.90 49.30 -1.29
CA ASP A 251 15.35 48.89 -2.61
C ASP A 251 13.92 48.32 -2.51
N GLN A 252 13.22 48.58 -1.41
CA GLN A 252 11.93 47.95 -1.12
C GLN A 252 10.76 48.73 -1.71
N HIS A 253 10.52 48.56 -3.01
CA HIS A 253 9.23 48.89 -3.58
C HIS A 253 8.14 48.00 -2.94
N PHE A 254 7.05 48.61 -2.43
CA PHE A 254 5.87 47.95 -1.86
C PHE A 254 6.05 47.15 -0.55
N ASN A 255 6.91 47.59 0.37
CA ASN A 255 7.20 46.89 1.65
C ASN A 255 5.94 46.36 2.40
N ILE A 256 4.90 47.17 2.58
CA ILE A 256 3.67 46.77 3.28
C ILE A 256 2.91 45.67 2.53
N THR A 257 2.76 45.79 1.20
CA THR A 257 2.08 44.78 0.37
C THR A 257 2.82 43.46 0.40
N ASN A 258 4.16 43.50 0.39
CA ASN A 258 5.01 42.31 0.45
C ASN A 258 4.84 41.57 1.78
N LEU A 259 4.79 42.30 2.90
CA LEU A 259 4.54 41.72 4.22
C LEU A 259 3.16 41.08 4.31
N ILE A 260 2.13 41.71 3.72
CA ILE A 260 0.77 41.15 3.69
C ILE A 260 0.73 39.86 2.86
N ILE A 261 1.33 39.86 1.66
CA ILE A 261 1.39 38.68 0.78
C ILE A 261 2.18 37.55 1.46
N LEU A 262 3.28 37.87 2.14
CA LEU A 262 4.09 36.90 2.88
C LEU A 262 3.31 36.29 4.05
N LEU A 263 2.57 37.11 4.81
CA LEU A 263 1.73 36.63 5.90
C LEU A 263 0.62 35.69 5.38
N LEU A 264 -0.04 36.09 4.28
CA LEU A 264 -1.05 35.27 3.60
C LEU A 264 -0.44 33.94 3.14
N PHE A 265 0.74 33.98 2.52
CA PHE A 265 1.47 32.80 2.09
C PHE A 265 1.80 31.87 3.27
N ALA A 266 2.32 32.40 4.37
CA ALA A 266 2.70 31.62 5.56
C ALA A 266 1.48 30.88 6.16
N ILE A 267 0.32 31.53 6.18
CA ILE A 267 -0.93 30.91 6.66
C ILE A 267 -1.43 29.84 5.68
N ILE A 268 -1.51 30.16 4.39
CA ILE A 268 -2.13 29.26 3.40
C ILE A 268 -1.23 28.06 3.07
N MET A 269 0.06 28.29 2.86
CA MET A 269 0.98 27.28 2.35
C MET A 269 1.60 26.48 3.51
N PRO A 270 2.60 26.94 4.28
CA PRO A 270 3.16 26.15 5.37
C PRO A 270 2.15 25.68 6.43
N ILE A 271 1.15 26.48 6.81
CA ILE A 271 0.25 26.12 7.92
C ILE A 271 -0.94 25.30 7.42
N LEU A 272 -1.78 25.84 6.51
CA LEU A 272 -2.98 25.13 6.07
C LEU A 272 -2.64 23.94 5.16
N LEU A 273 -1.78 24.13 4.16
CA LEU A 273 -1.46 23.06 3.20
C LEU A 273 -0.69 21.91 3.86
N MET A 274 0.32 22.17 4.70
CA MET A 274 1.04 21.07 5.35
C MET A 274 0.17 20.30 6.35
N ASN A 275 -0.63 21.00 7.15
CA ASN A 275 -1.54 20.33 8.07
C ASN A 275 -2.61 19.51 7.33
N LEU A 276 -3.05 19.96 6.16
CA LEU A 276 -3.94 19.19 5.29
C LEU A 276 -3.25 17.96 4.70
N LEU A 277 -2.02 18.10 4.18
CA LEU A 277 -1.24 16.98 3.62
C LEU A 277 -0.98 15.90 4.68
N VAL A 278 -0.60 16.31 5.88
CA VAL A 278 -0.41 15.41 7.04
C VAL A 278 -1.75 14.82 7.48
N GLY A 279 -2.82 15.60 7.55
CA GLY A 279 -4.16 15.16 7.94
C GLY A 279 -4.74 14.11 6.99
N LEU A 280 -4.56 14.27 5.68
CA LEU A 280 -4.97 13.29 4.67
C LEU A 280 -4.14 12.01 4.76
N ALA A 281 -2.82 12.15 4.91
CA ALA A 281 -1.93 10.99 5.05
C ALA A 281 -2.25 10.14 6.29
N ILE A 282 -2.59 10.78 7.42
CA ILE A 282 -2.96 10.08 8.66
C ILE A 282 -4.38 9.51 8.57
N GLY A 283 -5.32 10.24 7.97
CA GLY A 283 -6.71 9.80 7.81
C GLY A 283 -6.83 8.50 7.00
N ASP A 284 -6.05 8.37 5.93
CA ASP A 284 -6.08 7.20 5.05
C ASP A 284 -5.17 6.05 5.51
N LEU A 285 -4.40 6.24 6.59
CA LEU A 285 -3.33 5.31 6.99
C LEU A 285 -3.85 3.89 7.25
N MET A 286 -5.00 3.74 7.92
CA MET A 286 -5.58 2.42 8.22
C MET A 286 -6.02 1.68 6.94
N GLN A 287 -6.64 2.39 5.99
CA GLN A 287 -7.06 1.81 4.72
C GLN A 287 -5.84 1.43 3.87
N ILE A 288 -4.83 2.31 3.82
CA ILE A 288 -3.55 2.05 3.14
C ILE A 288 -2.85 0.83 3.75
N GLN A 289 -2.88 0.66 5.07
CA GLN A 289 -2.27 -0.49 5.74
C GLN A 289 -2.95 -1.82 5.35
N GLN A 290 -4.28 -1.87 5.30
CA GLN A 290 -5.01 -3.06 4.87
C GLN A 290 -4.73 -3.39 3.40
N ASN A 291 -4.78 -2.38 2.54
CA ASN A 291 -4.46 -2.51 1.12
C ASN A 291 -3.01 -2.95 0.89
N ALA A 292 -2.06 -2.42 1.67
CA ALA A 292 -0.66 -2.78 1.60
C ALA A 292 -0.42 -4.25 1.99
N ARG A 293 -1.13 -4.77 3.00
CA ARG A 293 -1.05 -6.21 3.35
C ARG A 293 -1.47 -7.10 2.18
N LEU A 294 -2.56 -6.75 1.50
CA LEU A 294 -3.05 -7.48 0.33
C LEU A 294 -2.13 -7.35 -0.87
N LYS A 295 -1.69 -6.12 -1.17
CA LYS A 295 -0.75 -5.82 -2.26
C LYS A 295 0.56 -6.58 -2.06
N ARG A 296 1.06 -6.66 -0.82
CA ARG A 296 2.23 -7.48 -0.47
C ARG A 296 2.03 -8.96 -0.78
N LEU A 297 0.89 -9.56 -0.38
CA LEU A 297 0.60 -10.96 -0.70
C LEU A 297 0.55 -11.19 -2.22
N ALA A 298 -0.04 -10.26 -2.96
CA ALA A 298 -0.06 -10.30 -4.42
C ALA A 298 1.36 -10.22 -5.02
N THR A 299 2.19 -9.28 -4.56
CA THR A 299 3.60 -9.15 -4.95
C THR A 299 4.38 -10.43 -4.66
N GLN A 300 4.15 -11.07 -3.51
CA GLN A 300 4.79 -12.34 -3.16
C GLN A 300 4.37 -13.48 -4.11
N VAL A 301 3.08 -13.58 -4.43
CA VAL A 301 2.57 -14.57 -5.41
C VAL A 301 3.17 -14.34 -6.79
N GLN A 302 3.27 -13.08 -7.23
CA GLN A 302 3.86 -12.71 -8.52
C GLN A 302 5.34 -13.06 -8.55
N LEU A 303 6.09 -12.75 -7.49
CA LEU A 303 7.49 -13.12 -7.34
C LEU A 303 7.68 -14.64 -7.44
N HIS A 304 6.88 -15.43 -6.72
CA HIS A 304 6.97 -16.89 -6.80
C HIS A 304 6.64 -17.42 -8.19
N THR A 305 5.61 -16.85 -8.83
CA THR A 305 5.22 -17.25 -10.19
C THR A 305 6.33 -16.93 -11.20
N ASN A 306 6.98 -15.77 -11.07
CA ASN A 306 8.06 -15.36 -11.95
C ASN A 306 9.32 -16.20 -11.74
N LEU A 307 9.65 -16.53 -10.48
CA LEU A 307 10.74 -17.46 -10.17
C LEU A 307 10.46 -18.86 -10.72
N GLU A 308 9.24 -19.39 -10.55
CA GLU A 308 8.85 -20.71 -11.07
C GLU A 308 8.91 -20.77 -12.61
N LYS A 309 8.62 -19.67 -13.31
CA LYS A 309 8.78 -19.58 -14.78
C LYS A 309 10.25 -19.60 -15.22
N LYS A 310 11.14 -18.93 -14.47
CA LYS A 310 12.57 -18.79 -14.80
C LYS A 310 13.41 -19.99 -14.36
N LEU A 311 12.97 -20.76 -13.37
CA LEU A 311 13.71 -21.92 -12.83
C LEU A 311 13.47 -23.19 -13.65
N PRO A 312 14.50 -24.03 -13.88
CA PRO A 312 14.33 -25.31 -14.54
C PRO A 312 13.46 -26.25 -13.70
N SER A 313 12.56 -26.98 -14.37
CA SER A 313 11.58 -27.87 -13.73
C SER A 313 12.17 -28.89 -12.75
N LYS A 314 13.42 -29.33 -12.97
CA LYS A 314 14.16 -30.25 -12.09
C LYS A 314 14.45 -29.66 -10.70
N LEU A 315 14.78 -28.37 -10.61
CA LEU A 315 15.03 -27.70 -9.32
C LEU A 315 13.74 -27.51 -8.54
N ILE A 316 12.66 -27.13 -9.24
CA ILE A 316 11.33 -26.97 -8.66
C ILE A 316 10.83 -28.32 -8.11
N GLN A 317 10.91 -29.40 -8.89
CA GLN A 317 10.49 -30.73 -8.45
C GLN A 317 11.27 -31.23 -7.23
N ARG A 318 12.56 -30.88 -7.11
CA ARG A 318 13.39 -31.27 -5.96
C ARG A 318 13.05 -30.50 -4.68
N TRP A 319 12.59 -29.25 -4.81
CA TRP A 319 12.31 -28.38 -3.66
C TRP A 319 10.82 -28.30 -3.30
N THR A 320 9.92 -28.69 -4.18
CA THR A 320 8.48 -28.67 -3.92
C THR A 320 8.09 -29.86 -3.07
N LYS A 321 7.54 -29.60 -1.88
CA LYS A 321 6.91 -30.61 -1.02
C LYS A 321 5.39 -30.42 -1.07
N ASN A 322 4.65 -31.50 -1.31
CA ASN A 322 3.19 -31.44 -1.44
C ASN A 322 2.47 -31.35 -0.08
N GLU A 323 3.12 -31.80 1.00
CA GLU A 323 2.55 -31.82 2.34
C GLU A 323 3.52 -31.21 3.35
N TYR A 324 2.97 -30.41 4.27
CA TYR A 324 3.73 -29.80 5.36
C TYR A 324 2.94 -29.92 6.66
N ILE A 325 3.53 -30.60 7.64
CA ILE A 325 2.93 -30.82 8.95
C ILE A 325 3.48 -29.75 9.91
N VAL A 326 2.60 -28.87 10.39
CA VAL A 326 2.93 -27.89 11.44
C VAL A 326 2.67 -28.56 12.78
N TYR A 327 3.73 -28.76 13.58
CA TYR A 327 3.58 -29.22 14.95
C TYR A 327 3.43 -28.03 15.89
N ILE A 328 2.25 -27.87 16.48
CA ILE A 328 1.86 -26.70 17.29
C ILE A 328 2.54 -26.70 18.68
N ASN A 329 3.13 -27.82 19.11
CA ASN A 329 3.53 -28.00 20.51
C ASN A 329 4.93 -28.63 20.74
N LYS A 330 5.86 -28.54 19.77
CA LYS A 330 7.24 -29.02 20.00
C LYS A 330 8.12 -27.88 20.52
N GLY A 331 8.63 -28.07 21.74
CA GLY A 331 9.63 -27.22 22.37
C GLY A 331 10.85 -26.96 21.46
N ILE A 332 11.27 -25.70 21.46
CA ILE A 332 12.29 -25.12 20.60
C ILE A 332 13.66 -25.77 20.86
N CYS A 333 14.09 -26.70 20.02
CA CYS A 333 15.42 -27.34 20.16
C CYS A 333 16.58 -26.57 19.49
N ASN A 334 16.36 -25.44 18.81
CA ASN A 334 17.46 -24.61 18.27
C ASN A 334 17.05 -23.13 18.16
N ARG A 335 17.35 -22.34 19.20
CA ARG A 335 17.03 -20.89 19.31
C ARG A 335 17.47 -20.08 18.09
N PHE A 336 18.66 -20.34 17.53
CA PHE A 336 19.17 -19.59 16.39
C PHE A 336 18.40 -19.87 15.10
N SER A 337 18.02 -21.14 14.88
CA SER A 337 17.23 -21.53 13.71
C SER A 337 15.78 -21.07 13.80
N THR A 338 15.23 -20.94 15.01
CA THR A 338 13.87 -20.42 15.22
C THR A 338 13.84 -18.90 15.08
N LEU A 339 14.80 -18.18 15.65
CA LEU A 339 14.93 -16.72 15.47
C LEU A 339 15.15 -16.35 14.00
N PHE A 340 15.98 -17.09 13.28
CA PHE A 340 16.18 -16.88 11.84
C PHE A 340 14.90 -17.16 11.04
N LYS A 341 14.15 -18.22 11.39
CA LYS A 341 12.84 -18.51 10.76
C LYS A 341 11.78 -17.45 11.10
N GLU A 342 11.79 -16.91 12.31
CA GLU A 342 10.92 -15.81 12.77
C GLU A 342 11.27 -14.45 12.14
N TRP A 343 12.52 -14.25 11.73
CA TRP A 343 12.92 -13.08 10.97
C TRP A 343 12.55 -13.20 9.48
N ILE A 344 12.68 -14.41 8.91
CA ILE A 344 12.37 -14.69 7.49
C ILE A 344 10.87 -14.68 7.21
N SER A 345 10.08 -15.09 8.18
CA SER A 345 8.62 -15.11 8.13
C SER A 345 8.10 -14.57 9.44
N LYS A 346 7.07 -13.70 9.44
CA LYS A 346 6.37 -13.31 10.68
C LYS A 346 6.19 -14.58 11.52
N PRO A 347 6.35 -14.51 12.85
CA PRO A 347 5.80 -15.56 13.68
C PRO A 347 4.36 -15.75 13.18
N LEU A 348 3.96 -16.99 12.83
CA LEU A 348 2.52 -17.24 12.99
C LEU A 348 2.34 -16.98 14.47
N ASP A 349 1.64 -15.92 14.82
CA ASP A 349 0.99 -15.96 16.11
C ASP A 349 0.10 -17.20 16.02
N THR A 350 0.45 -18.22 16.80
CA THR A 350 -0.36 -19.43 16.96
C THR A 350 -1.79 -19.04 17.34
N ASN A 351 -1.91 -17.91 18.06
CA ASN A 351 -3.15 -17.23 18.35
C ASN A 351 -3.82 -16.69 17.07
N ASP A 352 -3.12 -16.09 16.10
CA ASP A 352 -3.76 -15.63 14.85
C ASP A 352 -4.32 -16.78 14.00
N VAL A 353 -3.70 -17.97 13.99
CA VAL A 353 -4.26 -19.13 13.27
C VAL A 353 -5.40 -19.80 14.05
N LEU A 354 -5.27 -19.91 15.38
CA LEU A 354 -6.35 -20.42 16.22
C LEU A 354 -7.55 -19.46 16.17
N ASN A 355 -7.30 -18.16 16.33
CA ASN A 355 -8.25 -17.07 16.23
C ASN A 355 -8.81 -16.96 14.81
N ALA A 356 -8.06 -17.15 13.73
CA ALA A 356 -8.63 -17.13 12.38
C ALA A 356 -9.49 -18.38 12.10
N CYS A 357 -9.18 -19.53 12.70
CA CYS A 357 -10.04 -20.71 12.69
C CYS A 357 -11.29 -20.48 13.53
N GLU A 358 -11.15 -19.90 14.73
CA GLU A 358 -12.26 -19.55 15.63
C GLU A 358 -13.11 -18.40 15.09
N GLU A 359 -12.55 -17.38 14.46
CA GLU A 359 -13.21 -16.26 13.78
C GLU A 359 -13.92 -16.75 12.53
N ASN A 360 -13.31 -17.60 11.69
CA ASN A 360 -14.06 -18.20 10.58
C ASN A 360 -15.16 -19.15 11.06
N CYS A 361 -14.96 -19.86 12.17
CA CYS A 361 -16.00 -20.67 12.80
C CYS A 361 -17.11 -19.79 13.36
N THR A 362 -16.79 -18.73 14.10
CA THR A 362 -17.75 -17.84 14.72
C THR A 362 -18.46 -16.96 13.69
N GLU A 363 -17.80 -16.47 12.66
CA GLU A 363 -18.42 -15.76 11.54
C GLU A 363 -19.32 -16.69 10.73
N ARG A 364 -18.91 -17.95 10.48
CA ARG A 364 -19.81 -18.96 9.89
C ARG A 364 -20.99 -19.29 10.79
N VAL A 365 -20.78 -19.42 12.09
CA VAL A 365 -21.83 -19.70 13.09
C VAL A 365 -22.78 -18.51 13.17
N LEU A 366 -22.28 -17.29 13.23
CA LEU A 366 -23.03 -16.04 13.22
C LEU A 366 -23.81 -15.89 11.91
N PHE A 367 -23.20 -16.15 10.76
CA PHE A 367 -23.87 -16.12 9.46
C PHE A 367 -24.96 -17.20 9.36
N LEU A 368 -24.71 -18.41 9.89
CA LEU A 368 -25.70 -19.48 10.01
C LEU A 368 -26.84 -19.09 10.97
N GLU A 369 -26.54 -18.42 12.06
CA GLU A 369 -27.53 -17.90 13.01
C GLU A 369 -28.37 -16.79 12.40
N LEU A 370 -27.76 -15.83 11.69
CA LEU A 370 -28.44 -14.79 10.93
C LEU A 370 -29.30 -15.38 9.82
N TYR A 371 -28.82 -16.41 9.13
CA TYR A 371 -29.60 -17.12 8.12
C TYR A 371 -30.80 -17.86 8.73
N LYS A 372 -30.61 -18.52 9.87
CA LYS A 372 -31.69 -19.15 10.65
C LYS A 372 -32.70 -18.12 11.15
N GLN A 373 -32.25 -16.97 11.66
CA GLN A 373 -33.12 -15.87 12.09
C GLN A 373 -33.92 -15.30 10.92
N LYS A 374 -33.28 -15.05 9.77
CA LYS A 374 -33.95 -14.58 8.54
C LYS A 374 -35.04 -15.55 8.07
N ARG A 375 -34.79 -16.87 8.16
CA ARG A 375 -35.79 -17.89 7.83
C ARG A 375 -36.96 -17.91 8.82
N ARG A 376 -36.68 -17.76 10.12
CA ARG A 376 -37.72 -17.61 11.16
C ARG A 376 -38.56 -16.36 10.94
N GLN A 377 -37.93 -15.24 10.58
CA GLN A 377 -38.61 -13.97 10.29
C GLN A 377 -39.55 -14.09 9.08
N LYS A 378 -39.10 -14.74 8.00
CA LYS A 378 -39.97 -15.05 6.85
C LYS A 378 -41.17 -15.92 7.23
N ASN A 379 -40.96 -16.95 8.05
CA ASN A 379 -42.06 -17.80 8.50
C ASN A 379 -43.07 -17.04 9.39
N MET A 380 -42.59 -16.18 10.29
CA MET A 380 -43.47 -15.32 11.10
C MET A 380 -44.23 -14.32 10.24
N GLN A 381 -43.60 -13.76 9.21
CA GLN A 381 -44.26 -12.86 8.26
C GLN A 381 -45.40 -13.58 7.50
N GLN A 382 -45.17 -14.81 7.04
CA GLN A 382 -46.22 -15.62 6.41
C GLN A 382 -47.36 -15.98 7.38
N GLN A 383 -47.06 -16.19 8.66
CA GLN A 383 -48.10 -16.42 9.67
C GLN A 383 -48.92 -15.16 9.96
N LEU A 384 -48.27 -13.98 10.03
CA LEU A 384 -48.95 -12.70 10.21
C LEU A 384 -49.86 -12.36 9.02
N GLU A 385 -49.42 -12.63 7.80
CA GLU A 385 -50.26 -12.48 6.60
C GLU A 385 -51.52 -13.36 6.70
N LYS A 386 -51.36 -14.64 7.05
CA LYS A 386 -52.50 -15.56 7.25
C LYS A 386 -53.45 -15.10 8.36
N ILE A 387 -52.92 -14.58 9.47
CA ILE A 387 -53.74 -14.03 10.56
C ILE A 387 -54.50 -12.79 10.07
N THR A 388 -53.83 -11.91 9.33
CA THR A 388 -54.44 -10.70 8.77
C THR A 388 -55.57 -11.04 7.81
N ASP A 389 -55.39 -12.06 6.97
CA ASP A 389 -56.43 -12.55 6.06
C ASP A 389 -57.61 -13.18 6.82
N LEU A 390 -57.35 -13.97 7.86
CA LEU A 390 -58.40 -14.52 8.72
C LEU A 390 -59.20 -13.42 9.43
N VAL A 391 -58.53 -12.38 9.93
CA VAL A 391 -59.19 -11.22 10.55
C VAL A 391 -60.08 -10.48 9.55
N ARG A 392 -59.60 -10.29 8.30
CA ARG A 392 -60.43 -9.71 7.22
C ARG A 392 -61.67 -10.55 6.94
N LEU A 393 -61.53 -11.89 6.85
CA LEU A 393 -62.66 -12.79 6.64
C LEU A 393 -63.67 -12.75 7.79
N VAL A 394 -63.21 -12.65 9.03
CA VAL A 394 -64.07 -12.52 10.21
C VAL A 394 -64.80 -11.17 10.21
N LEU A 395 -64.11 -10.06 9.92
CA LEU A 395 -64.74 -8.74 9.78
C LEU A 395 -65.81 -8.75 8.70
N GLN A 396 -65.50 -9.30 7.52
CA GLN A 396 -66.46 -9.42 6.42
C GLN A 396 -67.68 -10.26 6.82
N LYS A 397 -67.48 -11.39 7.52
CA LYS A 397 -68.58 -12.23 8.03
C LYS A 397 -69.41 -11.52 9.11
N MET A 398 -68.79 -10.74 9.99
CA MET A 398 -69.49 -9.96 11.01
C MET A 398 -70.31 -8.83 10.38
N GLU A 399 -69.73 -8.09 9.43
CA GLU A 399 -70.39 -6.99 8.72
C GLU A 399 -71.63 -7.46 7.96
N ILE A 400 -71.52 -8.61 7.26
CA ILE A 400 -72.65 -9.27 6.59
C ILE A 400 -73.75 -9.67 7.58
N HIS A 401 -73.40 -10.18 8.77
CA HIS A 401 -74.39 -10.55 9.78
C HIS A 401 -75.08 -9.32 10.40
N THR A 402 -74.36 -8.21 10.60
CA THR A 402 -74.95 -6.94 11.09
C THR A 402 -75.83 -6.26 10.04
N GLU A 403 -75.49 -6.34 8.75
CA GLU A 403 -76.32 -5.82 7.66
C GLU A 403 -77.58 -6.67 7.42
N MET A 404 -77.51 -7.99 7.62
CA MET A 404 -78.70 -8.86 7.54
C MET A 404 -79.63 -8.68 8.75
N GLU A 405 -79.10 -8.54 9.97
CA GLU A 405 -79.92 -8.27 11.16
C GLU A 405 -80.56 -6.88 11.17
N SER A 406 -79.93 -5.88 10.57
CA SER A 406 -80.57 -4.55 10.44
C SER A 406 -81.75 -4.54 9.46
N ASN A 407 -81.82 -5.53 8.55
CA ASN A 407 -82.92 -5.67 7.58
C ASN A 407 -84.02 -6.66 8.04
N ASP A 408 -83.70 -7.64 8.89
CA ASP A 408 -84.66 -8.60 9.41
C ASP A 408 -85.06 -8.32 10.88
N THR A 409 -86.10 -7.48 10.97
CA THR A 409 -87.20 -7.55 11.94
C THR A 409 -87.04 -7.04 13.37
N THR A 410 -87.92 -6.08 13.68
CA THR A 410 -88.69 -6.02 14.93
C THR A 410 -89.06 -7.41 15.47
N SER A 411 -88.82 -7.59 16.79
CA SER A 411 -89.40 -8.59 17.69
C SER A 411 -88.77 -10.00 17.77
N ASN A 412 -87.65 -10.16 18.51
CA ASN A 412 -87.52 -11.22 19.55
C ASN A 412 -86.24 -11.10 20.44
N ASP A 413 -86.09 -10.00 21.15
CA ASP A 413 -84.80 -9.59 21.75
C ASP A 413 -84.29 -10.36 23.00
N LYS A 414 -85.04 -11.31 23.56
CA LYS A 414 -84.65 -11.96 24.84
C LYS A 414 -84.10 -13.37 24.72
N ASN A 415 -84.44 -14.12 23.66
CA ASN A 415 -83.97 -15.49 23.50
C ASN A 415 -82.66 -15.57 22.68
N GLU A 416 -82.46 -14.65 21.73
CA GLU A 416 -81.25 -14.61 20.90
C GLU A 416 -80.00 -14.17 21.67
N ASN A 417 -80.13 -13.23 22.61
CA ASN A 417 -79.02 -12.78 23.44
C ASN A 417 -78.45 -13.91 24.32
N PHE A 418 -79.29 -14.87 24.75
CA PHE A 418 -78.86 -16.05 25.51
C PHE A 418 -78.09 -17.05 24.62
N ILE A 419 -78.55 -17.26 23.38
CA ILE A 419 -77.88 -18.13 22.40
C ILE A 419 -76.55 -17.50 21.92
N ARG A 420 -76.49 -16.17 21.74
CA ARG A 420 -75.26 -15.43 21.44
C ARG A 420 -74.20 -15.60 22.53
N MET A 421 -74.58 -15.50 23.80
CA MET A 421 -73.66 -15.70 24.93
C MET A 421 -73.11 -17.13 25.01
N GLN A 422 -73.93 -18.14 24.67
CA GLN A 422 -73.47 -19.54 24.63
C GLN A 422 -72.52 -19.83 23.47
N LYS A 423 -72.77 -19.28 22.27
CA LYS A 423 -71.87 -19.43 21.12
C LYS A 423 -70.54 -18.70 21.35
N PHE A 424 -70.55 -17.52 21.96
CA PHE A 424 -69.32 -16.81 22.36
C PHE A 424 -68.48 -17.63 23.36
N ARG A 425 -69.11 -18.27 24.36
CA ARG A 425 -68.41 -19.17 25.30
C ARG A 425 -67.80 -20.39 24.61
N GLN A 426 -68.47 -20.97 23.61
CA GLN A 426 -67.93 -22.10 22.87
C GLN A 426 -66.72 -21.71 22.01
N VAL A 427 -66.80 -20.57 21.29
CA VAL A 427 -65.67 -20.09 20.47
C VAL A 427 -64.48 -19.73 21.35
N PHE A 428 -64.70 -19.05 22.50
CA PHE A 428 -63.63 -18.70 23.44
C PHE A 428 -62.97 -19.93 24.09
N ASN A 429 -63.75 -21.00 24.34
CA ASN A 429 -63.20 -22.26 24.85
C ASN A 429 -62.41 -23.03 23.79
N ILE A 430 -62.75 -22.90 22.50
CA ILE A 430 -62.00 -23.52 21.41
C ILE A 430 -60.67 -22.78 21.20
N THR A 431 -60.65 -21.44 21.19
CA THR A 431 -59.38 -20.67 21.10
C THR A 431 -58.49 -20.87 22.32
N ARG A 432 -59.04 -21.02 23.53
CA ARG A 432 -58.27 -21.37 24.74
C ARG A 432 -57.67 -22.78 24.70
N ARG A 433 -58.31 -23.73 24.00
CA ARG A 433 -57.72 -25.07 23.76
C ARG A 433 -56.58 -25.02 22.74
N PHE A 434 -56.65 -24.15 21.74
CA PHE A 434 -55.55 -23.96 20.78
C PHE A 434 -54.35 -23.21 21.38
N SER A 435 -54.56 -22.29 22.33
CA SER A 435 -53.44 -21.59 23.00
C SER A 435 -52.63 -22.46 23.97
N HIS A 436 -53.15 -23.62 24.39
CA HIS A 436 -52.47 -24.55 25.29
C HIS A 436 -51.74 -25.71 24.58
N ALA A 437 -51.80 -25.78 23.25
CA ALA A 437 -50.99 -26.72 22.48
C ALA A 437 -49.54 -26.19 22.36
N ARG A 438 -48.70 -26.48 23.37
CA ARG A 438 -47.24 -26.28 23.30
C ARG A 438 -46.67 -27.00 22.07
N PRO A 439 -45.68 -26.43 21.36
CA PRO A 439 -44.88 -27.20 20.42
C PRO A 439 -44.09 -28.27 21.21
N SER A 440 -44.18 -29.52 20.76
CA SER A 440 -43.40 -30.64 21.28
C SER A 440 -41.90 -30.34 21.18
N ASN A 441 -41.23 -30.34 22.34
CA ASN A 441 -39.77 -30.34 22.44
C ASN A 441 -39.20 -31.46 21.55
N GLY A 442 -38.46 -31.07 20.51
CA GLY A 442 -37.57 -31.98 19.80
C GLY A 442 -36.38 -32.31 20.69
N ASN A 443 -36.18 -33.59 20.94
CA ASN A 443 -35.08 -34.17 21.69
C ASN A 443 -33.73 -33.62 21.21
N ILE A 444 -33.01 -32.96 22.12
CA ILE A 444 -31.58 -32.72 22.06
C ILE A 444 -30.92 -33.91 22.75
N PRO A 445 -30.08 -34.74 22.08
CA PRO A 445 -29.32 -35.75 22.78
C PRO A 445 -28.15 -35.10 23.52
N HIS A 446 -28.21 -35.13 24.85
CA HIS A 446 -27.05 -34.96 25.72
C HIS A 446 -26.05 -36.09 25.45
N LEU A 447 -24.94 -35.77 24.81
CA LEU A 447 -23.69 -36.51 24.92
C LEU A 447 -22.73 -35.66 25.77
N PHE A 448 -21.85 -36.32 26.52
CA PHE A 448 -20.81 -35.81 27.44
C PHE A 448 -21.14 -35.89 28.93
N THR A 449 -20.91 -37.07 29.50
CA THR A 449 -20.43 -37.26 30.88
C THR A 449 -19.38 -38.39 30.90
N HIS A 450 -18.10 -38.01 30.93
CA HIS A 450 -16.91 -38.71 31.38
C HIS A 450 -15.82 -37.62 31.33
N SER A 451 -14.90 -37.41 32.24
CA SER A 451 -14.46 -38.01 33.50
C SER A 451 -13.21 -37.20 33.84
N GLU A 452 -13.05 -36.63 35.04
CA GLU A 452 -11.73 -36.33 35.64
C GLU A 452 -11.93 -35.70 37.03
N GLU A 453 -11.97 -36.58 38.03
CA GLU A 453 -11.28 -36.36 39.30
C GLU A 453 -9.95 -37.12 39.22
N ALA A 454 -8.82 -36.40 39.25
CA ALA A 454 -7.52 -36.76 39.83
C ALA A 454 -6.50 -35.65 39.52
#